data_AF-A0AB39VLY3-F1
#
_entry.id   AF-A0AB39VLY3-F1
#
_cell.length_a   1.000
_cell.length_b   1.000
_cell.length_c   1.000
_cell.angle_alpha   90.00
_cell.angle_beta   90.00
_cell.angle_gamma   90.00
#
_symmetry.space_group_name_H-M   'P 1'
#
loop_
_entity.id
_entity.type
_entity.pdbx_description
1 polymer ?
#
loop_
_entity_poly.entity_id
_entity_poly.type
_entity_poly.pdbx_seq_one_letter_code
_entity_poly.pdbx_strand_id
1 'polypeptide(L)'
;MNLLLKFQYILARILAKETRYRLALLVLEKEKDKLNSDKLTFWAQQTALKKLIKNHCFKGVVNKEGLFQEQRRLAVLRRQLLLITHQYNQTEELLKNNNIKKLETLNLIKICAHSADKYKIIISKEMVIKHKKHDQINEEEIEEIILWRK
;
A
#
# COMPACT_ATOMS: atom_id res chain seq x y z
N MET A 1 39.32 0.08 -4.16
CA MET A 1 37.88 0.46 -4.24
C MET A 1 37.37 0.78 -2.84
N ASN A 2 36.90 2.00 -2.60
CA ASN A 2 36.59 2.53 -1.25
C ASN A 2 35.36 1.84 -0.62
N LEU A 3 35.54 1.09 0.48
CA LEU A 3 34.49 0.34 1.18
C LEU A 3 33.36 1.25 1.69
N LEU A 4 33.71 2.44 2.16
CA LEU A 4 32.76 3.46 2.59
C LEU A 4 31.78 3.84 1.46
N LEU A 5 32.32 4.05 0.25
CA LEU A 5 31.51 4.39 -0.92
C LEU A 5 30.55 3.24 -1.29
N LYS A 6 31.00 1.99 -1.16
CA LYS A 6 30.13 0.81 -1.39
C LYS A 6 28.96 0.77 -0.42
N PHE A 7 29.21 1.01 0.87
CA PHE A 7 28.15 1.00 1.89
C PHE A 7 27.18 2.17 1.72
N GLN A 8 27.68 3.36 1.38
CA GLN A 8 26.83 4.51 1.05
C GLN A 8 25.92 4.22 -0.14
N TYR A 9 26.45 3.58 -1.20
CA TYR A 9 25.64 3.17 -2.35
C TYR A 9 24.55 2.15 -1.97
N ILE A 10 24.89 1.16 -1.15
CA ILE A 10 23.92 0.17 -0.66
C ILE A 10 22.83 0.87 0.17
N LEU A 11 23.20 1.78 1.07
CA LEU A 11 22.25 2.55 1.88
C LEU A 11 21.31 3.37 1.00
N ALA A 12 21.84 4.11 0.02
CA ALA A 12 21.04 4.90 -0.92
C ALA A 12 20.03 4.02 -1.68
N ARG A 13 20.46 2.83 -2.12
CA ARG A 13 19.58 1.87 -2.79
C ARG A 13 18.47 1.34 -1.88
N ILE A 14 18.77 1.08 -0.61
CA ILE A 14 17.77 0.65 0.39
C ILE A 14 16.74 1.77 0.63
N LEU A 15 17.20 2.99 0.84
CA LEU A 15 16.32 4.15 1.04
C LEU A 15 15.42 4.39 -0.17
N ALA A 16 15.97 4.28 -1.38
CA ALA A 16 15.17 4.39 -2.61
C ALA A 16 14.10 3.29 -2.71
N LYS A 17 14.41 2.05 -2.30
CA LYS A 17 13.41 0.97 -2.21
C LYS A 17 12.33 1.28 -1.17
N GLU A 18 12.73 1.78 -0.01
CA GLU A 18 11.79 2.17 1.05
C GLU A 18 10.81 3.24 0.55
N THR A 19 11.31 4.27 -0.14
CA THR A 19 10.47 5.32 -0.75
C THR A 19 9.46 4.74 -1.73
N ARG A 20 9.88 3.78 -2.57
CA ARG A 20 8.95 3.09 -3.50
C ARG A 20 7.84 2.34 -2.76
N TYR A 21 8.17 1.66 -1.67
CA TYR A 21 7.17 0.96 -0.86
C TYR A 21 6.23 1.94 -0.14
N ARG A 22 6.73 3.08 0.36
CA ARG A 22 5.88 4.14 0.92
C ARG A 22 4.92 4.72 -0.12
N LEU A 23 5.37 4.92 -1.36
CA LEU A 23 4.49 5.34 -2.46
C LEU A 23 3.43 4.29 -2.78
N ALA A 24 3.80 3.01 -2.83
CA ALA A 24 2.86 1.91 -3.02
C ALA A 24 1.80 1.88 -1.90
N LEU A 25 2.20 2.16 -0.65
CA LEU A 25 1.29 2.25 0.49
C LEU A 25 0.23 3.34 0.29
N LEU A 26 0.62 4.52 -0.18
CA LEU A 26 -0.31 5.62 -0.49
C LEU A 26 -1.30 5.24 -1.60
N VAL A 27 -0.84 4.51 -2.62
CA VAL A 27 -1.73 4.00 -3.69
C VAL A 27 -2.75 3.03 -3.12
N LEU A 28 -2.32 2.08 -2.28
CA LEU A 28 -3.21 1.12 -1.62
C LEU A 28 -4.24 1.82 -0.72
N GLU A 29 -3.86 2.88 -0.01
CA GLU A 29 -4.77 3.68 0.82
C GLU A 29 -5.84 4.37 -0.01
N LYS A 30 -5.46 5.02 -1.11
CA LYS A 30 -6.43 5.64 -2.04
C LYS A 30 -7.37 4.62 -2.66
N GLU A 31 -6.85 3.45 -3.03
CA GLU A 31 -7.66 2.36 -3.55
C GLU A 31 -8.66 1.84 -2.50
N LYS A 32 -8.24 1.71 -1.24
CA LYS A 32 -9.13 1.34 -0.12
C LYS A 32 -10.25 2.34 0.06
N ASP A 33 -9.96 3.63 0.01
CA ASP A 33 -10.98 4.68 0.16
C ASP A 33 -12.02 4.61 -0.96
N LYS A 34 -11.56 4.40 -2.21
CA LYS A 34 -12.45 4.18 -3.35
C LYS A 34 -13.32 2.93 -3.15
N LEU A 35 -12.72 1.79 -2.81
CA LEU A 35 -13.46 0.53 -2.60
C LEU A 35 -14.48 0.64 -1.46
N ASN A 36 -14.16 1.38 -0.39
CA ASN A 36 -15.12 1.66 0.69
C ASN A 36 -16.29 2.51 0.22
N SER A 37 -16.03 3.54 -0.60
CA SER A 37 -17.09 4.34 -1.24
C SER A 37 -18.00 3.46 -2.10
N ASP A 38 -17.41 2.65 -2.98
CA ASP A 38 -18.16 1.73 -3.86
C ASP A 38 -19.01 0.75 -3.04
N LYS A 39 -18.45 0.19 -1.96
CA LYS A 39 -19.15 -0.69 -1.02
C LYS A 39 -20.39 -0.02 -0.41
N LEU A 40 -20.27 1.23 0.05
CA LEU A 40 -21.39 1.99 0.61
C LEU A 40 -22.46 2.24 -0.47
N THR A 41 -22.06 2.60 -1.69
CA THR A 41 -22.98 2.78 -2.81
C THR A 41 -23.74 1.50 -3.12
N PHE A 42 -23.06 0.36 -3.25
CA PHE A 42 -23.72 -0.93 -3.51
C PHE A 42 -24.66 -1.33 -2.36
N TRP A 43 -24.26 -1.11 -1.11
CA TRP A 43 -25.12 -1.38 0.04
C TRP A 43 -26.40 -0.54 0.03
N ALA A 44 -26.29 0.76 -0.29
CA ALA A 44 -27.44 1.64 -0.43
C ALA A 44 -28.37 1.19 -1.57
N GLN A 45 -27.80 0.83 -2.72
CA GLN A 45 -28.55 0.30 -3.88
C GLN A 45 -29.27 -1.01 -3.56
N GLN A 46 -28.61 -1.97 -2.89
CA GLN A 46 -29.26 -3.20 -2.44
C GLN A 46 -30.45 -2.91 -1.51
N THR A 47 -30.26 -1.99 -0.57
CA THR A 47 -31.31 -1.63 0.39
C THR A 47 -32.51 -0.97 -0.31
N ALA A 48 -32.25 -0.08 -1.27
CA ALA A 48 -33.30 0.53 -2.09
C ALA A 48 -34.05 -0.53 -2.91
N LEU A 49 -33.34 -1.43 -3.61
CA LEU A 49 -33.95 -2.49 -4.40
C LEU A 49 -34.75 -3.48 -3.55
N LYS A 50 -34.25 -3.87 -2.38
CA LYS A 50 -34.99 -4.73 -1.44
C LYS A 50 -36.30 -4.07 -1.01
N LYS A 51 -36.29 -2.76 -0.73
CA LYS A 51 -37.52 -1.99 -0.42
C LYS A 51 -38.49 -1.96 -1.59
N LEU A 52 -37.99 -1.69 -2.81
CA LEU A 52 -38.81 -1.69 -4.03
C LEU A 52 -39.46 -3.05 -4.27
N ILE A 53 -38.69 -4.13 -4.18
CA ILE A 53 -39.19 -5.51 -4.35
C ILE A 53 -40.21 -5.86 -3.27
N LYS A 54 -39.97 -5.48 -2.00
CA LYS A 54 -40.88 -5.73 -0.89
C LYS A 54 -42.22 -5.00 -1.04
N ASN A 55 -42.18 -3.77 -1.54
CA ASN A 55 -43.36 -2.94 -1.75
C ASN A 55 -44.03 -3.18 -3.11
N HIS A 56 -43.43 -4.04 -3.96
CA HIS A 56 -43.99 -4.41 -5.26
C HIS A 56 -45.32 -5.12 -5.05
N CYS A 57 -46.40 -4.58 -5.63
CA CYS A 57 -47.73 -5.14 -5.46
C CYS A 57 -48.44 -5.27 -6.81
N PHE A 58 -49.28 -6.29 -6.93
CA PHE A 58 -50.10 -6.55 -8.12
C PHE A 58 -51.48 -5.86 -8.04
N LYS A 59 -51.62 -4.83 -7.19
CA LYS A 59 -52.90 -4.14 -7.01
C LYS A 59 -53.32 -3.45 -8.30
N GLY A 60 -54.56 -3.67 -8.73
CA GLY A 60 -55.09 -3.10 -9.98
C GLY A 60 -54.78 -3.89 -11.24
N VAL A 61 -54.11 -5.05 -11.13
CA VAL A 61 -53.93 -5.97 -12.27
C VAL A 61 -55.23 -6.74 -12.50
N VAL A 62 -55.91 -6.45 -13.61
CA VAL A 62 -57.24 -7.02 -13.93
C VAL A 62 -57.17 -8.06 -15.05
N ASN A 63 -56.10 -8.08 -15.83
CA ASN A 63 -55.92 -8.98 -16.99
C ASN A 63 -54.60 -9.75 -16.93
N LYS A 64 -54.53 -10.84 -17.70
CA LYS A 64 -53.33 -11.70 -17.78
C LYS A 64 -52.10 -10.92 -18.26
N GLU A 65 -52.28 -9.98 -19.18
CA GLU A 65 -51.19 -9.17 -19.71
C GLU A 65 -50.54 -8.30 -18.64
N GLY A 66 -51.34 -7.61 -17.82
CA GLY A 66 -50.85 -6.82 -16.69
C GLY A 66 -50.11 -7.67 -15.67
N LEU A 67 -50.56 -8.91 -15.44
CA LEU A 67 -49.86 -9.84 -14.54
C LEU A 67 -48.46 -10.19 -15.07
N PHE A 68 -48.34 -10.50 -16.36
CA PHE A 68 -47.04 -10.77 -16.98
C PHE A 68 -46.12 -9.54 -16.98
N GLN A 69 -46.66 -8.35 -17.19
CA GLN A 69 -45.88 -7.11 -17.12
C GLN A 69 -45.31 -6.90 -15.70
N GLU A 70 -46.13 -7.08 -14.66
CA GLU A 70 -45.68 -6.94 -13.28
C GLU A 70 -44.70 -8.04 -12.86
N GLN A 71 -44.90 -9.28 -13.30
CA GLN A 71 -43.93 -10.36 -13.11
C GLN A 71 -42.59 -10.06 -13.79
N ARG A 72 -42.62 -9.49 -15.01
CA ARG A 72 -41.40 -9.09 -15.73
C ARG A 72 -40.66 -7.97 -15.01
N ARG A 73 -41.37 -6.95 -14.52
CA ARG A 73 -40.79 -5.86 -13.71
C ARG A 73 -40.12 -6.42 -12.45
N LEU A 74 -40.81 -7.28 -11.71
CA LEU A 74 -40.26 -7.93 -10.52
C LEU A 74 -39.03 -8.79 -10.83
N ALA A 75 -39.05 -9.54 -11.94
CA ALA A 75 -37.92 -10.34 -12.37
C ALA A 75 -36.69 -9.47 -12.71
N VAL A 76 -36.88 -8.32 -13.37
CA VAL A 76 -35.81 -7.36 -13.65
C VAL A 76 -35.21 -6.82 -12.34
N LEU A 77 -36.04 -6.40 -11.38
CA LEU A 77 -35.57 -5.92 -10.07
C LEU A 77 -34.77 -6.99 -9.32
N ARG A 78 -35.23 -8.24 -9.32
CA ARG A 78 -34.51 -9.36 -8.69
C ARG A 78 -33.16 -9.63 -9.36
N ARG A 79 -33.10 -9.54 -10.69
CA ARG A 79 -31.84 -9.70 -11.45
C ARG A 79 -30.87 -8.57 -11.13
N GLN A 80 -31.34 -7.32 -11.06
CA GLN A 80 -30.51 -6.18 -10.66
C GLN A 80 -29.98 -6.34 -9.23
N LEU A 81 -30.82 -6.80 -8.30
CA LEU A 81 -30.40 -7.07 -6.93
C LEU A 81 -29.29 -8.13 -6.88
N LEU A 82 -29.43 -9.21 -7.65
CA LEU A 82 -28.40 -10.26 -7.72
C LEU A 82 -27.07 -9.72 -8.26
N LEU A 83 -27.11 -8.91 -9.32
CA LEU A 83 -25.91 -8.28 -9.89
C LEU A 83 -25.20 -7.36 -8.88
N ILE A 84 -25.94 -6.48 -8.21
CA ILE A 84 -25.36 -5.56 -7.21
C ILE A 84 -24.85 -6.34 -5.98
N THR A 85 -25.53 -7.43 -5.61
CA THR A 85 -25.06 -8.32 -4.53
C THR A 85 -23.72 -8.97 -4.89
N HIS A 86 -23.58 -9.40 -6.14
CA HIS A 86 -22.32 -9.92 -6.64
C HIS A 86 -21.22 -8.85 -6.65
N GLN A 87 -21.50 -7.64 -7.14
CA GLN A 87 -20.55 -6.51 -7.15
C GLN A 87 -20.09 -6.12 -5.73
N TYR A 88 -21.01 -6.11 -4.76
CA TYR A 88 -20.68 -5.88 -3.36
C TYR A 88 -19.70 -6.93 -2.82
N ASN A 89 -19.97 -8.22 -3.06
CA ASN A 89 -19.11 -9.31 -2.59
C ASN A 89 -17.72 -9.25 -3.24
N GLN A 90 -17.65 -8.97 -4.54
CA GLN A 90 -16.37 -8.74 -5.24
C GLN A 90 -15.59 -7.58 -4.63
N THR A 91 -16.27 -6.48 -4.30
CA THR A 91 -15.65 -5.32 -3.64
C THR A 91 -15.12 -5.68 -2.25
N GLU A 92 -15.83 -6.52 -1.49
CA GLU A 92 -15.32 -7.02 -0.20
C GLU A 92 -14.07 -7.89 -0.35
N GLU A 93 -14.01 -8.75 -1.38
CA GLU A 93 -12.81 -9.53 -1.67
C GLU A 93 -11.62 -8.64 -2.07
N LEU A 94 -11.87 -7.63 -2.90
CA LEU A 94 -10.84 -6.64 -3.26
C LEU A 94 -10.33 -5.88 -2.03
N LEU A 95 -11.21 -5.49 -1.10
CA LEU A 95 -10.82 -4.86 0.17
C LEU A 95 -9.94 -5.78 1.03
N LYS A 96 -10.29 -7.07 1.13
CA LYS A 96 -9.47 -8.06 1.84
C LYS A 96 -8.09 -8.17 1.21
N ASN A 97 -8.01 -8.30 -0.11
CA ASN A 97 -6.76 -8.38 -0.86
C ASN A 97 -5.91 -7.11 -0.72
N ASN A 98 -6.53 -5.93 -0.78
CA ASN A 98 -5.84 -4.65 -0.57
C ASN A 98 -5.26 -4.56 0.86
N ASN A 99 -6.00 -4.99 1.88
CA ASN A 99 -5.49 -5.03 3.26
C ASN A 99 -4.29 -5.98 3.41
N ILE A 100 -4.31 -7.15 2.76
CA ILE A 100 -3.16 -8.08 2.75
C ILE A 100 -1.94 -7.40 2.12
N LYS A 101 -2.09 -6.82 0.92
CA LYS A 101 -1.02 -6.08 0.25
C LYS A 101 -0.49 -4.91 1.08
N LYS A 102 -1.37 -4.24 1.84
CA LYS A 102 -0.99 -3.15 2.76
C LYS A 102 -0.08 -3.69 3.86
N LEU A 103 -0.44 -4.80 4.49
CA LEU A 103 0.38 -5.43 5.54
C LEU A 103 1.73 -5.90 5.00
N GLU A 104 1.75 -6.54 3.82
CA GLU A 104 2.99 -6.95 3.14
C GLU A 104 3.90 -5.75 2.86
N THR A 105 3.33 -4.66 2.32
CA THR A 105 4.08 -3.43 2.02
C THR A 105 4.66 -2.80 3.29
N LEU A 106 3.89 -2.76 4.39
CA LEU A 106 4.37 -2.28 5.68
C LEU A 106 5.53 -3.14 6.22
N ASN A 107 5.47 -4.46 6.05
CA ASN A 107 6.56 -5.34 6.44
C ASN A 107 7.82 -5.10 5.59
N LEU A 108 7.67 -4.87 4.27
CA LEU A 108 8.80 -4.52 3.41
C LEU A 108 9.45 -3.18 3.81
N ILE A 109 8.65 -2.19 4.22
CA ILE A 109 9.16 -0.92 4.76
C ILE A 109 9.98 -1.17 6.04
N LYS A 110 9.47 -1.98 6.98
CA LYS A 110 10.20 -2.34 8.21
C LYS A 110 11.54 -3.02 7.91
N ILE A 111 11.56 -3.94 6.95
CA ILE A 111 12.78 -4.63 6.52
C ILE A 111 13.79 -3.64 5.93
N CYS A 112 13.32 -2.69 5.11
CA CYS A 112 14.18 -1.63 4.56
C CYS A 112 14.73 -0.72 5.66
N ALA A 113 13.90 -0.29 6.61
CA ALA A 113 14.31 0.55 7.73
C ALA A 113 15.39 -0.14 8.58
N HIS A 114 15.17 -1.39 8.97
CA HIS A 114 16.15 -2.18 9.72
C HIS A 114 17.47 -2.33 8.95
N SER A 115 17.38 -2.62 7.65
CA SER A 115 18.56 -2.73 6.79
C SER A 115 19.30 -1.39 6.67
N ALA A 116 18.58 -0.28 6.51
CA ALA A 116 19.14 1.05 6.43
C ALA A 116 19.90 1.40 7.71
N ASP A 117 19.32 1.12 8.88
CA ASP A 117 19.95 1.40 10.17
C ASP A 117 21.23 0.57 10.37
N LYS A 118 21.22 -0.70 9.96
CA LYS A 118 22.45 -1.52 9.92
C LYS A 118 23.56 -0.87 9.11
N TYR A 119 23.25 -0.39 7.90
CA TYR A 119 24.27 0.24 7.05
C TYR A 119 24.69 1.63 7.54
N LYS A 120 23.79 2.41 8.16
CA LYS A 120 24.17 3.67 8.83
C LYS A 120 25.21 3.43 9.92
N ILE A 121 25.03 2.38 10.75
CA ILE A 121 25.99 2.01 11.81
C ILE A 121 27.33 1.57 11.21
N ILE A 122 27.32 0.81 10.12
CA ILE A 122 28.58 0.39 9.45
C ILE A 122 29.32 1.61 8.89
N ILE A 123 28.60 2.51 8.22
CA ILE A 123 29.16 3.74 7.65
C ILE A 123 29.76 4.63 8.75
N SER A 124 29.07 4.79 9.89
CA SER A 124 29.60 5.60 10.99
C SER A 124 30.87 5.01 11.58
N LYS A 125 30.94 3.69 11.78
CA LYS A 125 32.16 3.00 12.22
C LYS A 125 33.31 3.17 11.23
N GLU A 126 33.04 3.02 9.94
CA GLU A 126 34.04 3.16 8.88
C GLU A 126 34.57 4.60 8.78
N MET A 127 33.70 5.60 8.98
CA MET A 127 34.11 7.00 9.06
C MET A 127 35.05 7.22 10.24
N VAL A 128 34.75 6.70 11.44
CA VAL A 128 35.64 6.83 12.61
C VAL A 128 37.01 6.20 12.33
N ILE A 129 37.05 5.02 11.72
CA ILE A 129 38.32 4.36 11.36
C ILE A 129 39.10 5.21 10.35
N LYS A 130 38.42 5.77 9.35
CA LYS A 130 39.06 6.63 8.35
C LYS A 130 39.65 7.89 8.98
N HIS A 131 38.96 8.52 9.93
CA HIS A 131 39.49 9.69 10.65
C HIS A 131 40.73 9.31 11.47
N LYS A 132 40.66 8.24 12.27
CA LYS A 132 41.82 7.77 13.04
C LYS A 132 43.06 7.49 12.19
N LYS A 133 42.88 6.88 11.01
CA LYS A 133 44.01 6.64 10.08
C LYS A 133 44.57 7.94 9.52
N HIS A 134 43.71 8.92 9.24
CA HIS A 134 44.17 10.21 8.77
C HIS A 134 44.94 10.96 9.86
N ASP A 135 44.45 10.93 11.10
CA ASP A 135 45.12 11.54 12.25
C ASP A 135 46.49 10.89 12.49
N GLN A 136 46.59 9.56 12.40
CA GLN A 136 47.87 8.83 12.50
C GLN A 136 48.87 9.23 11.41
N ILE A 137 48.43 9.33 10.15
CA ILE A 137 49.30 9.77 9.05
C ILE A 137 49.79 11.20 9.31
N ASN A 138 48.92 12.09 9.77
CA ASN A 138 49.31 13.47 10.09
C ASN A 138 50.31 13.51 11.26
N GLU A 139 50.16 12.67 12.28
CA GLU A 139 51.13 12.54 13.38
C GLU A 139 52.48 12.04 12.88
N GLU A 140 52.50 10.99 12.05
CA GLU A 140 53.72 10.45 11.43
C GLU A 140 54.44 11.51 10.56
N GLU A 141 53.70 12.27 9.74
CA GLU A 141 54.24 13.36 8.92
C GLU A 141 54.85 14.48 9.79
N ILE A 142 54.22 14.82 10.93
CA ILE A 142 54.75 15.81 11.87
C ILE A 142 56.03 15.31 12.54
N GLU A 143 56.05 14.05 12.99
CA GLU A 143 57.25 13.44 13.59
C GLU A 143 58.42 13.43 12.60
N GLU A 144 58.16 13.09 11.34
CA GLU A 144 59.17 13.12 10.28
C GLU A 144 59.71 14.55 10.07
N ILE A 145 58.85 15.57 9.96
CA ILE A 145 59.29 16.98 9.83
C ILE A 145 60.16 17.42 11.03
N ILE A 146 59.82 16.99 12.25
CA ILE A 146 60.62 17.31 13.45
C ILE A 146 62.00 16.65 13.38
N LEU A 147 62.09 15.39 12.93
CA LEU A 147 63.34 14.66 12.80
C LEU A 147 64.26 15.29 11.75
N TRP A 148 63.73 15.78 10.63
CA TRP A 148 64.50 16.44 9.56
C TRP A 148 65.04 17.83 9.95
N ARG A 149 64.48 18.47 10.99
CA ARG A 149 64.95 19.77 11.50
C ARG A 149 66.08 19.66 12.52
N LYS A 150 66.38 18.45 13.02
CA LYS A 150 67.50 18.16 13.91
C LYS A 150 68.74 17.77 13.11
#